data_AF-A0A9W9JLN9-F1
#
_entry.id   AF-A0A9W9JLN9-F1
#
_cell.length_a   1.000
_cell.length_b   1.000
_cell.length_c   1.000
_cell.angle_alpha   90.00
_cell.angle_beta   90.00
_cell.angle_gamma   90.00
#
_symmetry.space_group_name_H-M   'P 1'
#
loop_
_entity.id
_entity.type
_entity.pdbx_description
1 polymer ?
#
loop_
_entity_poly.entity_id
_entity_poly.type
_entity_poly.pdbx_seq_one_letter_code
_entity_poly.pdbx_strand_id
1 'polypeptide(L)'
;MSKSNPPTSDLDSTQPAIIHQSQPFIPYPPITTEKRVAVLSRMLVPNDSLYQPAQSKNITALISFYKEGRITVNDEVFVVDGHIASREECIAAKKPYFWEVNLI
;
A
#
# COMPACT_ATOMS: atom_id res chain seq x y z
N MET A 1 -17.76 16.88 69.66
CA MET A 1 -16.36 17.27 69.36
C MET A 1 -16.09 16.94 67.89
N SER A 2 -15.65 17.94 67.14
CA SER A 2 -15.78 18.07 65.69
C SER A 2 -14.89 17.11 64.88
N LYS A 3 -15.46 16.53 63.82
CA LYS A 3 -14.73 15.86 62.73
C LYS A 3 -14.23 16.92 61.76
N SER A 4 -12.92 16.98 61.53
CA SER A 4 -12.30 17.75 60.45
C SER A 4 -12.11 16.85 59.23
N ASN A 5 -12.96 16.99 58.21
CA ASN A 5 -12.69 16.46 56.87
C ASN A 5 -11.84 17.50 56.10
N PRO A 6 -10.82 17.11 55.33
CA PRO A 6 -10.09 18.02 54.47
C PRO A 6 -10.94 18.45 53.25
N PRO A 7 -10.69 19.63 52.68
CA PRO A 7 -11.49 20.17 51.59
C PRO A 7 -11.27 19.36 50.31
N THR A 8 -12.37 18.95 49.68
CA THR A 8 -12.40 18.51 48.29
C THR A 8 -11.94 19.67 47.42
N SER A 9 -10.75 19.52 46.82
CA SER A 9 -10.32 20.39 45.73
C SER A 9 -11.21 20.11 44.53
N ASP A 10 -12.05 21.08 44.22
CA ASP A 10 -12.73 21.22 42.94
C ASP A 10 -11.68 21.13 41.82
N LEU A 11 -11.72 20.02 41.07
CA LEU A 11 -11.17 20.01 39.72
C LEU A 11 -12.36 19.95 38.77
N ASP A 12 -12.95 21.13 38.56
CA ASP A 12 -13.85 21.43 37.46
C ASP A 12 -13.06 21.21 36.15
N SER A 13 -13.00 19.96 35.70
CA SER A 13 -12.46 19.58 34.40
C SER A 13 -13.60 19.61 33.39
N THR A 14 -14.10 20.81 33.10
CA THR A 14 -14.93 21.04 31.92
C THR A 14 -14.01 21.13 30.70
N GLN A 15 -13.37 20.02 30.34
CA GLN A 15 -12.77 19.87 29.01
C GLN A 15 -13.86 19.29 28.08
N PRO A 16 -14.28 19.99 27.02
CA PRO A 16 -15.29 19.45 26.12
C PRO A 16 -14.75 18.17 25.48
N ALA A 17 -15.57 17.12 25.46
CA ALA A 17 -15.24 15.89 24.75
C ALA A 17 -14.95 16.24 23.29
N ILE A 18 -13.72 15.96 22.83
CA ILE A 18 -13.37 16.09 21.42
C ILE A 18 -14.13 15.01 20.68
N ILE A 19 -15.26 15.39 20.06
CA ILE A 19 -16.03 14.52 19.18
C ILE A 19 -15.20 14.40 17.89
N HIS A 20 -14.43 13.31 17.78
CA HIS A 20 -13.84 12.92 16.51
C HIS A 20 -14.98 12.51 15.57
N GLN A 21 -15.42 13.42 14.71
CA GLN A 21 -16.25 13.08 13.57
C GLN A 21 -15.39 12.25 12.60
N SER A 22 -15.59 10.93 12.61
CA SER A 22 -14.99 10.06 11.58
C SER A 22 -15.54 10.51 10.23
N GLN A 23 -14.66 10.99 9.34
CA GLN A 23 -15.09 11.22 7.97
C GLN A 23 -15.50 9.89 7.33
N PRO A 24 -16.56 9.87 6.51
CA PRO A 24 -16.95 8.66 5.81
C PRO A 24 -15.78 8.17 4.95
N PHE A 25 -15.45 6.88 5.08
CA PHE A 25 -14.49 6.24 4.19
C PHE A 25 -15.07 6.26 2.78
N ILE A 26 -14.46 7.04 1.88
CA ILE A 26 -14.81 7.04 0.48
C ILE A 26 -13.98 5.92 -0.17
N PRO A 27 -14.59 4.80 -0.57
CA PRO A 27 -13.85 3.74 -1.24
C PRO A 27 -13.29 4.26 -2.56
N TYR A 28 -12.00 4.03 -2.80
CA TYR A 28 -11.40 4.34 -4.09
C TYR A 28 -12.00 3.42 -5.17
N PRO A 29 -12.27 3.94 -6.38
CA PRO A 29 -12.71 3.10 -7.48
C PRO A 29 -11.63 2.04 -7.75
N PRO A 30 -12.01 0.80 -8.08
CA PRO A 30 -11.05 -0.25 -8.37
C PRO A 30 -10.11 0.19 -9.51
N ILE A 31 -8.80 -0.02 -9.31
CA ILE A 31 -7.79 0.27 -10.32
C ILE A 31 -8.04 -0.67 -11.50
N THR A 32 -8.05 -0.15 -12.73
CA THR A 32 -8.18 -1.00 -13.93
C THR A 32 -6.81 -1.49 -14.40
N THR A 33 -6.79 -2.58 -15.17
CA THR A 33 -5.54 -3.09 -15.77
C THR A 33 -4.81 -2.01 -16.57
N GLU A 34 -5.53 -1.18 -17.32
CA GLU A 34 -4.94 -0.10 -18.12
C GLU A 34 -4.28 0.96 -17.24
N LYS A 35 -4.97 1.36 -16.15
CA LYS A 35 -4.41 2.32 -15.18
C LYS A 35 -3.15 1.75 -14.51
N ARG A 36 -3.16 0.47 -14.15
CA ARG A 36 -1.99 -0.17 -13.54
C ARG A 36 -0.83 -0.26 -14.52
N VAL A 37 -1.08 -0.69 -15.76
CA VAL A 37 -0.08 -0.73 -16.84
C VAL A 37 0.50 0.66 -17.12
N ALA A 38 -0.31 1.72 -17.07
CA ALA A 38 0.19 3.09 -17.25
C ALA A 38 1.17 3.50 -16.13
N VAL A 39 0.85 3.18 -14.87
CA VAL A 39 1.75 3.42 -13.73
C VAL A 39 3.05 2.62 -13.86
N LEU A 40 2.96 1.33 -14.19
CA LEU A 40 4.14 0.48 -14.41
C LEU A 40 5.00 0.99 -15.57
N SER A 41 4.37 1.49 -16.64
CA SER A 41 5.10 2.06 -17.78
C SER A 41 5.92 3.29 -17.40
N ARG A 42 5.42 4.14 -16.48
CA ARG A 42 6.17 5.29 -15.95
C ARG A 42 7.44 4.86 -15.20
N MET A 43 7.41 3.70 -14.54
CA MET A 43 8.58 3.17 -13.84
C MET A 43 9.72 2.75 -14.80
N LEU A 44 9.46 2.66 -16.10
CA LEU A 44 10.45 2.35 -17.14
C LEU A 44 11.00 3.61 -17.83
N VAL A 45 10.45 4.80 -17.57
CA VAL A 45 10.84 6.05 -18.26
C VAL A 45 11.96 6.76 -17.48
N PRO A 46 13.16 6.93 -18.07
CA PRO A 46 14.21 7.73 -17.44
C PRO A 46 13.71 9.16 -17.14
N ASN A 47 14.07 9.69 -15.97
CA ASN A 47 13.63 11.00 -15.44
C ASN A 47 12.17 11.11 -14.97
N ASP A 48 11.37 10.04 -15.01
CA ASP A 48 10.11 10.00 -14.26
C ASP A 48 10.41 9.83 -12.76
N SER A 49 9.60 10.42 -11.88
CA SER A 49 9.75 10.29 -10.43
C SER A 49 9.56 8.85 -9.93
N LEU A 50 8.92 8.00 -10.73
CA LEU A 50 8.69 6.59 -10.43
C LEU A 50 9.75 5.67 -11.08
N TYR A 51 10.75 6.21 -11.78
CA TYR A 51 11.72 5.42 -12.53
C TYR A 51 12.47 4.42 -11.64
N GLN A 52 12.42 3.14 -12.00
CA GLN A 52 13.04 2.04 -11.26
C GLN A 52 13.91 1.17 -12.18
N PRO A 53 15.15 1.59 -12.50
CA PRO A 53 16.01 0.88 -13.44
C PRO A 53 16.33 -0.55 -13.00
N ALA A 54 16.54 -0.77 -11.69
CA ALA A 54 16.85 -2.07 -11.11
C ALA A 54 15.72 -3.10 -11.26
N GLN A 55 14.48 -2.64 -11.51
CA GLN A 55 13.30 -3.48 -11.65
C GLN A 55 12.80 -3.54 -13.10
N SER A 56 13.50 -2.90 -14.06
CA SER A 56 13.08 -2.78 -15.46
C SER A 56 12.66 -4.11 -16.08
N LYS A 57 13.43 -5.19 -15.85
CA LYS A 57 13.09 -6.55 -16.31
C LYS A 57 11.78 -7.07 -15.73
N ASN A 58 11.60 -6.95 -14.42
CA ASN A 58 10.42 -7.43 -13.71
C ASN A 58 9.16 -6.62 -14.09
N ILE A 59 9.29 -5.30 -14.17
CA ILE A 59 8.20 -4.39 -14.56
C ILE A 59 7.77 -4.65 -16.01
N THR A 60 8.73 -4.85 -16.92
CA THR A 60 8.42 -5.19 -18.32
C THR A 60 7.63 -6.49 -18.42
N ALA A 61 8.06 -7.54 -17.69
CA ALA A 61 7.35 -8.81 -17.65
C ALA A 61 5.94 -8.66 -17.07
N LEU A 62 5.79 -7.90 -15.98
CA LEU A 62 4.52 -7.66 -15.32
C LEU A 62 3.51 -6.97 -16.25
N ILE A 63 3.95 -5.96 -17.02
CA ILE A 63 3.14 -5.32 -18.06
C ILE A 63 2.66 -6.34 -19.10
N SER A 64 3.54 -7.25 -19.54
CA SER A 64 3.16 -8.31 -20.48
C SER A 64 2.12 -9.26 -19.87
N PHE A 65 2.30 -9.69 -18.62
CA PHE A 65 1.33 -10.57 -17.94
C PHE A 65 -0.06 -9.93 -17.86
N TYR A 66 -0.15 -8.62 -17.57
CA TYR A 66 -1.40 -7.89 -17.60
C TYR A 66 -2.03 -7.85 -18.99
N LYS A 67 -1.24 -7.52 -20.03
CA LYS A 67 -1.73 -7.43 -21.42
C LYS A 67 -2.17 -8.79 -21.97
N GLU A 68 -1.51 -9.86 -21.55
CA GLU A 68 -1.84 -11.25 -21.90
C GLU A 68 -3.03 -11.81 -21.10
N GLY A 69 -3.53 -11.07 -20.10
CA GLY A 69 -4.59 -11.54 -19.21
C GLY A 69 -4.17 -12.68 -18.28
N ARG A 70 -2.85 -12.87 -18.08
CA ARG A 70 -2.30 -13.90 -17.19
C ARG A 70 -2.44 -13.53 -15.71
N ILE A 71 -2.54 -12.24 -15.43
CA ILE A 71 -2.78 -11.69 -14.11
C ILE A 71 -3.79 -10.56 -14.20
N THR A 72 -4.48 -10.29 -13.09
CA THR A 72 -5.42 -9.19 -12.89
C THR A 72 -4.93 -8.27 -11.78
N VAL A 73 -5.51 -7.08 -11.71
CA VAL A 73 -5.21 -6.07 -10.66
C VAL A 73 -5.53 -6.55 -9.24
N ASN A 74 -6.28 -7.63 -9.11
CA ASN A 74 -6.65 -8.23 -7.82
C ASN A 74 -5.69 -9.34 -7.40
N ASP A 75 -4.78 -9.76 -8.27
CA ASP A 75 -3.85 -10.83 -7.98
C ASP A 75 -2.68 -10.28 -7.16
N GLU A 76 -2.29 -11.00 -6.11
CA GLU A 76 -0.99 -10.82 -5.48
C GLU A 76 0.04 -11.64 -6.26
N VAL A 77 1.02 -10.97 -6.86
CA VAL A 77 2.05 -11.64 -7.65
C VAL A 77 3.44 -11.15 -7.30
N PHE A 78 4.38 -12.08 -7.30
CA PHE A 78 5.79 -11.79 -7.20
C PHE A 78 6.46 -12.05 -8.54
N VAL A 79 7.29 -11.11 -8.99
CA VAL A 79 8.06 -11.25 -10.23
C VAL A 79 9.54 -11.22 -9.91
N VAL A 80 10.25 -12.27 -10.30
CA VAL A 80 11.70 -12.40 -10.15
C VAL A 80 12.29 -12.72 -11.50
N ASP A 81 13.27 -11.90 -11.90
CA ASP A 81 14.02 -12.11 -13.14
C ASP A 81 13.11 -12.22 -14.39
N GLY A 82 11.96 -11.54 -14.38
CA GLY A 82 10.97 -11.55 -15.45
C GLY A 82 9.97 -12.72 -15.41
N HIS A 83 9.93 -13.51 -14.34
CA HIS A 83 9.01 -14.65 -14.20
C HIS A 83 8.13 -14.49 -12.95
N ILE A 84 6.88 -14.96 -13.04
CA ILE A 84 6.03 -15.11 -11.84
C ILE A 84 6.68 -16.17 -10.96
N ALA A 85 6.90 -15.82 -9.70
CA ALA A 85 7.50 -16.66 -8.69
C ALA A 85 6.56 -16.82 -7.49
N SER A 86 6.71 -17.91 -6.78
CA SER A 86 6.14 -18.09 -5.45
C SER A 86 6.83 -17.18 -4.42
N ARG A 87 6.17 -16.95 -3.29
CA ARG A 87 6.72 -16.17 -2.19
C ARG A 87 8.01 -16.81 -1.64
N GLU A 88 8.05 -18.13 -1.58
CA GLU A 88 9.20 -18.92 -1.12
C GLU A 88 10.41 -18.74 -2.05
N GLU A 89 10.17 -18.77 -3.36
CA GLU A 89 11.22 -18.50 -4.36
C GLU A 89 11.76 -17.08 -4.24
N CYS A 90 10.91 -16.08 -3.99
CA CYS A 90 11.37 -14.70 -3.76
C CYS A 90 12.27 -14.56 -2.53
N ILE A 91 11.92 -15.22 -1.42
CA ILE A 91 12.72 -15.22 -0.20
C ILE A 91 14.08 -15.90 -0.45
N ALA A 92 14.11 -16.98 -1.22
CA ALA A 92 15.32 -17.74 -1.49
C ALA A 92 16.23 -17.13 -2.57
N ALA A 93 15.67 -16.41 -3.56
CA ALA A 93 16.38 -16.04 -4.78
C ALA A 93 17.56 -15.08 -4.58
N LYS A 94 17.62 -14.33 -3.47
CA LYS A 94 18.61 -13.27 -3.21
C LYS A 94 18.76 -12.28 -4.39
N LYS A 95 17.71 -12.17 -5.22
CA LYS A 95 17.61 -11.29 -6.39
C LYS A 95 16.56 -10.21 -6.11
N PRO A 96 16.66 -9.03 -6.76
CA PRO A 96 15.57 -8.07 -6.75
C PRO A 96 14.28 -8.72 -7.28
N TYR A 97 13.24 -8.68 -6.46
CA TYR A 97 11.89 -9.08 -6.83
C TYR A 97 11.00 -7.85 -6.88
N PHE A 98 9.93 -7.94 -7.66
CA PHE A 98 8.85 -6.97 -7.66
C PHE A 98 7.63 -7.63 -7.02
N TRP A 99 7.10 -7.00 -5.97
CA TRP A 99 5.87 -7.44 -5.32
C TRP A 99 4.74 -6.54 -5.79
N GLU A 100 3.83 -7.13 -6.55
CA GLU A 100 2.63 -6.46 -7.03
C GLU A 100 1.48 -6.83 -6.09
N VAL A 101 0.97 -5.82 -5.40
CA VAL A 101 -0.15 -5.93 -4.47
C VAL A 101 -1.11 -4.78 -4.69
N ASN A 102 -2.39 -5.10 -4.62
CA ASN A 102 -3.44 -4.11 -4.53
C ASN A 102 -3.46 -3.56 -3.10
N LEU A 103 -2.84 -2.39 -2.89
CA LEU A 103 -3.02 -1.62 -1.65
C LEU A 103 -4.36 -0.89 -1.77
N ILE A 104 -5.40 -1.53 -1.26
CA ILE A 104 -6.75 -0.96 -1.09
C ILE A 104 -6.73 0.07 0.03
#